data_AF-A0A8H6GL74-F1
#
_entry.id   AF-A0A8H6GL74-F1
#
_cell.length_a   1.000
_cell.length_b   1.000
_cell.length_c   1.000
_cell.angle_alpha   90.00
_cell.angle_beta   90.00
_cell.angle_gamma   90.00
#
_symmetry.space_group_name_H-M   'P 1'
#
loop_
_entity.id
_entity.type
_entity.pdbx_description
1 polymer ?
#
loop_
_entity_poly.entity_id
_entity_poly.type
_entity_poly.pdbx_seq_one_letter_code
_entity_poly.pdbx_strand_id
1 'polypeptide(L)'
;MSLFDGDYTKWSFYGSGERLHRDNVQPRRRPLRHSQMFFGAINYDKPSRVVPLPGDPESERGGVTGRRILACLQSYLPGLIEEGETIQHDNARTFTSRKVQDWLRPWARRHGVSLANWPPYSPDLNPIENLWRVLKVRICERYPEIAAYPKSAAAINRLIAATEELWCEIEDEVVKNVIKSMPDRLNACYNANGYYTKY
;
A
#
# COMPACT_ATOMS: atom_id res chain seq x y z
N MET A 1 36.43 12.64 14.22
CA MET A 1 35.50 13.41 13.36
C MET A 1 34.36 12.46 12.99
N SER A 2 33.22 12.56 13.69
CA SER A 2 32.14 11.57 13.64
C SER A 2 31.21 11.79 12.43
N LEU A 3 31.01 10.75 11.63
CA LEU A 3 30.05 10.70 10.52
C LEU A 3 28.73 10.05 10.98
N PHE A 4 27.99 10.74 11.84
CA PHE A 4 26.61 10.38 12.20
C PHE A 4 25.79 11.66 12.36
N ASP A 5 25.59 12.39 11.26
CA ASP A 5 24.48 13.37 11.17
C ASP A 5 23.32 12.68 10.47
N GLY A 6 22.53 11.93 11.25
CA GLY A 6 21.22 11.47 10.82
C GLY A 6 20.25 12.65 10.81
N ASP A 7 19.44 12.78 9.75
CA ASP A 7 18.33 13.72 9.70
C ASP A 7 17.39 13.45 10.89
N TYR A 8 17.46 14.26 11.95
CA TYR A 8 16.53 14.15 13.08
C TYR A 8 15.26 14.95 12.77
N THR A 9 14.10 14.30 12.89
CA THR A 9 12.80 14.97 12.74
C THR A 9 12.39 15.59 14.07
N LYS A 10 12.20 16.91 14.12
CA LYS A 10 11.62 17.61 15.28
C LYS A 10 10.15 17.94 14.99
N TRP A 11 9.24 17.39 15.80
CA TRP A 11 7.82 17.69 15.69
C TRP A 11 7.53 19.10 16.19
N SER A 12 6.78 19.87 15.39
CA SER A 12 6.27 21.19 15.76
C SER A 12 4.75 21.15 15.70
N PHE A 13 4.09 21.55 16.78
CA PHE A 13 2.63 21.60 16.87
C PHE A 13 2.17 23.04 16.62
N TYR A 14 1.11 23.20 15.84
CA TYR A 14 0.53 24.48 15.47
C TYR A 14 -0.97 24.46 15.76
N GLY A 15 -1.48 25.58 16.28
CA GLY A 15 -2.91 25.78 16.51
C GLY A 15 -3.70 25.95 15.20
N SER A 16 -5.01 25.76 15.27
CA SER A 16 -5.90 26.01 14.13
C SER A 16 -5.80 27.47 13.68
N GLY A 17 -5.43 27.69 12.41
CA GLY A 17 -5.26 29.03 11.81
C GLY A 17 -3.82 29.57 11.83
N GLU A 18 -2.89 28.92 12.52
CA GLU A 18 -1.49 29.33 12.50
C GLU A 18 -0.79 28.92 11.20
N ARG A 19 -0.03 29.86 10.62
CA ARG A 19 0.80 29.59 9.44
C ARG A 19 2.06 28.83 9.88
N LEU A 20 2.39 27.78 9.15
CA LEU A 20 3.64 27.05 9.36
C LEU A 20 4.85 27.97 9.17
N HIS A 21 5.78 27.95 10.12
CA HIS A 21 7.00 28.73 10.04
C HIS A 21 7.93 28.08 9.00
N ARG A 22 8.40 28.84 8.00
CA ARG A 22 9.20 28.29 6.89
C ARG A 22 10.47 27.57 7.37
N ASP A 23 11.08 28.06 8.45
CA ASP A 23 12.29 27.47 9.03
C ASP A 23 12.04 26.13 9.76
N ASN A 24 10.78 25.83 10.07
CA ASN A 24 10.35 24.57 10.69
C ASN A 24 9.74 23.60 9.68
N VAL A 25 9.73 23.96 8.39
CA VAL A 25 9.16 23.14 7.32
C VAL A 25 10.28 22.76 6.36
N GLN A 26 10.63 21.47 6.32
CA GLN A 26 11.47 20.97 5.24
C GLN A 26 10.64 20.91 3.95
N PRO A 27 11.03 21.62 2.87
CA PRO A 27 10.34 21.51 1.60
C PRO A 27 10.40 20.04 1.15
N ARG A 28 9.23 19.48 0.81
CA ARG A 28 9.11 18.13 0.28
C ARG A 28 9.89 18.06 -1.03
N ARG A 29 11.17 17.70 -0.98
CA ARG A 29 11.96 17.40 -2.18
C ARG A 29 11.30 16.21 -2.84
N ARG A 30 11.02 16.29 -4.15
CA ARG A 30 10.60 15.10 -4.89
C ARG A 30 11.68 14.04 -4.64
N PRO A 31 11.34 12.83 -4.18
CA PRO A 31 12.34 11.78 -4.01
C PRO A 31 13.11 11.65 -5.32
N LEU A 32 14.44 11.69 -5.25
CA LEU A 32 15.29 11.37 -6.39
C LEU A 32 15.14 9.89 -6.79
N ARG A 33 14.57 9.09 -5.88
CA ARG A 33 14.26 7.67 -6.05
C ARG A 33 13.12 7.50 -7.05
N HIS A 34 13.26 6.53 -7.94
CA HIS A 34 12.14 6.06 -8.75
C HIS A 34 11.14 5.32 -7.86
N SER A 35 9.86 5.39 -8.21
CA SER A 35 8.77 4.78 -7.45
C SER A 35 7.81 4.10 -8.42
N GLN A 36 7.40 2.88 -8.09
CA GLN A 36 6.39 2.13 -8.81
C GLN A 36 5.27 1.79 -7.83
N MET A 37 4.01 2.01 -8.24
CA MET A 37 2.85 1.58 -7.48
C MET A 37 2.51 0.14 -7.84
N PHE A 38 2.06 -0.63 -6.86
CA PHE A 38 1.64 -2.01 -7.06
C PHE A 38 0.25 -2.22 -6.45
N PHE A 39 -0.52 -3.11 -7.07
CA PHE A 39 -1.69 -3.74 -6.47
C PHE A 39 -1.28 -5.14 -6.01
N GLY A 40 -1.72 -5.52 -4.82
CA GLY A 40 -1.56 -6.86 -4.30
C GLY A 40 -2.68 -7.15 -3.32
N ALA A 41 -3.00 -8.41 -3.18
CA ALA A 41 -4.01 -8.91 -2.27
C ALA A 41 -3.50 -10.20 -1.64
N ILE A 42 -3.99 -10.49 -0.43
CA ILE A 42 -3.67 -11.71 0.28
C ILE A 42 -4.96 -12.37 0.74
N ASN A 43 -4.99 -13.69 0.67
CA ASN A 43 -5.97 -14.52 1.35
C ASN A 43 -5.22 -15.62 2.10
N TYR A 44 -5.94 -16.43 2.87
CA TYR A 44 -5.33 -17.44 3.74
C TYR A 44 -4.66 -18.60 2.96
N ASP A 45 -5.16 -18.89 1.76
CA ASP A 45 -4.78 -20.08 0.99
C ASP A 45 -3.76 -19.80 -0.12
N LYS A 46 -3.71 -18.55 -0.61
CA LYS A 46 -2.87 -18.12 -1.73
C LYS A 46 -2.75 -16.58 -1.84
N PRO A 47 -1.58 -15.97 -1.61
CA PRO A 47 -1.38 -14.56 -1.96
C PRO A 47 -1.61 -14.34 -3.47
N SER A 48 -2.20 -13.20 -3.85
CA SER A 48 -2.38 -12.85 -5.26
C SER A 48 -1.02 -12.68 -5.96
N ARG A 49 -1.01 -12.50 -7.27
CA ARG A 49 0.16 -11.87 -7.90
C ARG A 49 0.27 -10.41 -7.45
N VAL A 50 1.48 -9.89 -7.40
CA VAL A 50 1.70 -8.44 -7.32
C VAL A 50 1.62 -7.86 -8.73
N VAL A 51 0.87 -6.77 -8.90
CA VAL A 51 0.54 -6.19 -10.21
C VAL A 51 1.08 -4.76 -10.26
N PRO A 52 2.01 -4.43 -11.18
CA PRO A 52 2.45 -3.06 -11.35
C PRO A 52 1.32 -2.18 -11.89
N LEU A 53 1.10 -1.04 -11.25
CA LEU A 53 0.13 -0.03 -11.65
C LEU A 53 0.86 1.13 -12.35
N PRO A 54 0.81 1.22 -13.70
CA PRO A 54 1.44 2.33 -14.39
C PRO A 54 0.72 3.65 -14.09
N GLY A 55 1.49 4.75 -14.12
CA GLY A 55 0.93 6.09 -14.06
C GLY A 55 -0.11 6.32 -15.15
N ASP A 56 -1.13 7.11 -14.86
CA ASP A 56 -2.15 7.47 -15.85
C ASP A 56 -1.59 8.57 -16.77
N PRO A 57 -1.48 8.35 -18.10
CA PRO A 57 -1.05 9.37 -19.05
C PRO A 57 -1.97 10.60 -19.06
N GLU A 58 -3.24 10.43 -18.67
CA GLU A 58 -4.21 11.52 -18.55
C GLU A 58 -4.14 12.25 -17.19
N SER A 59 -3.27 11.81 -16.27
CA SER A 59 -3.04 12.52 -15.02
C SER A 59 -1.99 13.61 -15.20
N GLU A 60 -2.32 14.86 -14.86
CA GLU A 60 -1.37 15.99 -14.86
C GLU A 60 -0.09 15.71 -14.07
N ARG A 61 -0.18 14.88 -13.02
CA ARG A 61 0.94 14.52 -12.15
C ARG A 61 1.55 13.15 -12.47
N GLY A 62 1.04 12.46 -13.49
CA GLY A 62 1.48 11.11 -13.90
C GLY A 62 1.24 10.03 -12.85
N GLY A 63 0.30 10.26 -11.91
CA GLY A 63 -0.01 9.32 -10.82
C GLY A 63 -1.01 8.25 -11.23
N VAL A 64 -1.19 7.23 -10.39
CA VAL A 64 -2.25 6.24 -10.56
C VAL A 64 -3.60 6.88 -10.20
N THR A 65 -4.56 6.83 -11.12
CA THR A 65 -5.91 7.38 -10.94
C THR A 65 -6.92 6.30 -10.59
N GLY A 66 -8.13 6.71 -10.21
CA GLY A 66 -9.27 5.78 -10.06
C GLY A 66 -9.59 4.99 -11.33
N ARG A 67 -9.26 5.50 -12.53
CA ARG A 67 -9.41 4.76 -13.80
C ARG A 67 -8.47 3.56 -13.85
N ARG A 68 -7.20 3.77 -13.48
CA ARG A 68 -6.17 2.71 -13.44
C ARG A 68 -6.50 1.66 -12.37
N ILE A 69 -6.97 2.10 -11.19
CA ILE A 69 -7.45 1.17 -10.16
C ILE A 69 -8.66 0.39 -10.64
N LEU A 70 -9.67 1.04 -11.23
CA LEU A 70 -10.86 0.34 -11.75
C LEU A 70 -10.47 -0.74 -12.77
N ALA A 71 -9.60 -0.42 -13.74
CA ALA A 71 -9.16 -1.38 -14.75
C ALA A 71 -8.42 -2.58 -14.12
N CYS A 72 -7.60 -2.32 -13.10
CA CYS A 72 -6.95 -3.36 -12.31
C CYS A 72 -8.00 -4.25 -11.61
N LEU A 73 -8.92 -3.68 -10.85
CA LEU A 73 -9.93 -4.47 -10.13
C LEU A 73 -10.81 -5.30 -11.07
N GLN A 74 -11.20 -4.73 -12.22
CA GLN A 74 -11.96 -5.43 -13.26
C GLN A 74 -11.22 -6.65 -13.83
N SER A 75 -9.89 -6.55 -13.94
CA SER A 75 -9.07 -7.62 -14.52
C SER A 75 -8.76 -8.72 -13.51
N TYR A 76 -8.56 -8.36 -12.23
CA TYR A 76 -7.99 -9.28 -11.24
C TYR A 76 -8.99 -9.82 -10.22
N LEU A 77 -9.97 -9.02 -9.76
CA LEU A 77 -10.91 -9.50 -8.73
C LEU A 77 -11.71 -10.75 -9.15
N PRO A 78 -12.23 -10.87 -10.38
CA PRO A 78 -13.01 -12.04 -10.77
C PRO A 78 -12.27 -13.38 -10.76
N GLY A 79 -10.93 -13.36 -10.89
CA GLY A 79 -10.10 -14.57 -10.82
C GLY A 79 -9.43 -14.78 -9.47
N LEU A 80 -9.66 -13.87 -8.52
CA LEU A 80 -9.02 -13.88 -7.21
C LEU A 80 -10.00 -14.20 -6.07
N ILE A 81 -11.29 -13.96 -6.29
CA ILE A 81 -12.29 -13.97 -5.22
C ILE A 81 -13.44 -14.89 -5.59
N GLU A 82 -13.84 -15.70 -4.62
CA GLU A 82 -14.93 -16.66 -4.71
C GLU A 82 -16.21 -16.16 -4.03
N GLU A 83 -17.34 -16.78 -4.36
CA GLU A 83 -18.61 -16.50 -3.72
C GLU A 83 -18.54 -16.80 -2.21
N GLY A 84 -19.09 -15.89 -1.39
CA GLY A 84 -19.05 -15.99 0.07
C GLY A 84 -17.81 -15.34 0.71
N GLU A 85 -16.81 -14.96 -0.06
CA GLU A 85 -15.64 -14.25 0.46
C GLU A 85 -15.92 -12.77 0.77
N THR A 86 -15.03 -12.17 1.56
CA THR A 86 -15.10 -10.75 1.93
C THR A 86 -13.86 -10.01 1.44
N ILE A 87 -14.08 -8.92 0.70
CA ILE A 87 -13.03 -7.98 0.31
C ILE A 87 -12.79 -6.98 1.41
N GLN A 88 -11.55 -6.88 1.84
CA GLN A 88 -11.03 -5.75 2.58
C GLN A 88 -10.16 -4.90 1.64
N HIS A 89 -10.38 -3.59 1.63
CA HIS A 89 -9.46 -2.62 1.03
C HIS A 89 -9.34 -1.39 1.92
N ASP A 90 -8.25 -0.64 1.79
CA ASP A 90 -8.08 0.60 2.54
C ASP A 90 -9.00 1.72 2.03
N ASN A 91 -9.07 2.82 2.78
CA ASN A 91 -9.85 3.99 2.39
C ASN A 91 -9.06 4.95 1.47
N ALA A 92 -8.11 4.44 0.67
CA ALA A 92 -7.39 5.27 -0.29
C ALA A 92 -8.37 5.98 -1.25
N ARG A 93 -8.09 7.25 -1.55
CA ARG A 93 -8.97 8.10 -2.39
C ARG A 93 -9.31 7.51 -3.76
N THR A 94 -8.41 6.69 -4.31
CA THR A 94 -8.63 6.02 -5.59
C THR A 94 -9.64 4.87 -5.47
N PHE A 95 -9.57 4.07 -4.40
CA PHE A 95 -10.51 2.99 -4.10
C PHE A 95 -11.88 3.50 -3.68
N THR A 96 -11.94 4.61 -2.94
CA THR A 96 -13.20 5.24 -2.50
C THR A 96 -13.80 6.18 -3.54
N SER A 97 -13.15 6.34 -4.70
CA SER A 97 -13.69 7.17 -5.79
C SER A 97 -15.02 6.63 -6.30
N ARG A 98 -15.95 7.53 -6.64
CA ARG A 98 -17.28 7.17 -7.18
C ARG A 98 -17.16 6.16 -8.33
N LYS A 99 -16.24 6.41 -9.27
CA LYS A 99 -15.99 5.53 -10.43
C LYS A 99 -15.66 4.09 -10.03
N VAL A 100 -14.82 3.89 -8.99
CA VAL A 100 -14.49 2.54 -8.51
C VAL A 100 -15.67 1.93 -7.76
N GLN A 101 -16.32 2.70 -6.88
CA GLN A 101 -17.41 2.21 -6.03
C GLN A 101 -18.68 1.87 -6.83
N ASP A 102 -18.99 2.63 -7.89
CA ASP A 102 -20.11 2.39 -8.81
C ASP A 102 -19.97 1.05 -9.56
N TRP A 103 -18.75 0.55 -9.73
CA TRP A 103 -18.50 -0.78 -10.29
C TRP A 103 -18.37 -1.86 -9.21
N LEU A 104 -17.58 -1.59 -8.16
CA LEU A 104 -17.21 -2.58 -7.15
C LEU A 104 -18.44 -3.06 -6.35
N ARG A 105 -19.33 -2.15 -5.95
CA ARG A 105 -20.50 -2.53 -5.13
C ARG A 105 -21.50 -3.40 -5.90
N PRO A 106 -21.92 -3.03 -7.13
CA PRO A 106 -22.80 -3.91 -7.91
C PRO A 106 -22.13 -5.21 -8.32
N TRP A 107 -20.84 -5.18 -8.65
CA TRP A 107 -20.08 -6.38 -8.96
C TRP A 107 -20.06 -7.34 -7.76
N ALA A 108 -19.63 -6.88 -6.59
CA ALA A 108 -19.56 -7.71 -5.39
C ALA A 108 -20.93 -8.33 -5.05
N ARG A 109 -22.00 -7.53 -5.11
CA ARG A 109 -23.37 -8.00 -4.89
C ARG A 109 -23.80 -9.09 -5.86
N ARG A 110 -23.46 -8.98 -7.15
CA ARG A 110 -23.81 -9.98 -8.17
C ARG A 110 -23.04 -11.29 -8.02
N HIS A 111 -21.85 -11.23 -7.44
CA HIS A 111 -20.97 -12.39 -7.26
C HIS A 111 -21.02 -12.99 -5.84
N GLY A 112 -21.97 -12.55 -5.01
CA GLY A 112 -22.10 -13.04 -3.63
C GLY A 112 -20.90 -12.71 -2.74
N VAL A 113 -20.17 -11.65 -3.08
CA VAL A 113 -18.98 -11.17 -2.35
C VAL A 113 -19.39 -10.05 -1.40
N SER A 114 -18.90 -10.10 -0.17
CA SER A 114 -19.08 -9.03 0.81
C SER A 114 -17.97 -7.98 0.73
N LEU A 115 -18.28 -6.73 1.04
CA LEU A 115 -17.27 -5.67 1.20
C LEU A 115 -17.16 -5.34 2.70
N ALA A 116 -15.97 -5.48 3.26
CA ALA A 116 -15.71 -5.15 4.66
C ALA A 116 -15.92 -3.65 4.92
N ASN A 117 -16.59 -3.33 6.03
CA ASN A 117 -16.64 -1.96 6.51
C ASN A 117 -15.32 -1.63 7.24
N TRP A 118 -14.49 -0.79 6.64
CA TRP A 118 -13.16 -0.49 7.17
C TRP A 118 -13.06 0.93 7.71
N PRO A 119 -12.51 1.14 8.93
CA PRO A 119 -12.34 2.48 9.46
C PRO A 119 -11.32 3.30 8.63
N PRO A 120 -11.54 4.61 8.47
CA PRO A 120 -10.58 5.48 7.78
C PRO A 120 -9.26 5.57 8.58
N TYR A 121 -8.16 5.82 7.88
CA TYR A 121 -6.84 6.06 8.47
C TYR A 121 -6.33 4.97 9.44
N SER A 122 -6.69 3.71 9.21
CA SER A 122 -6.29 2.57 10.05
C SER A 122 -5.33 1.62 9.31
N PRO A 123 -4.11 2.05 8.97
CA PRO A 123 -3.12 1.19 8.33
C PRO A 123 -2.67 0.06 9.26
N ASP A 124 -2.65 0.27 10.59
CA ASP A 124 -2.30 -0.73 11.59
C ASP A 124 -3.21 -1.97 11.54
N LEU A 125 -4.45 -1.77 11.08
CA LEU A 125 -5.41 -2.84 10.91
C LEU A 125 -5.23 -3.56 9.56
N ASN A 126 -4.46 -3.02 8.60
CA ASN A 126 -4.32 -3.58 7.26
C ASN A 126 -3.16 -4.58 7.22
N PRO A 127 -3.42 -5.90 7.29
CA PRO A 127 -2.39 -6.91 7.47
C PRO A 127 -1.33 -6.88 6.36
N ILE A 128 -1.73 -6.60 5.12
CA ILE A 128 -0.83 -6.59 3.96
C ILE A 128 0.29 -5.54 4.07
N GLU A 129 0.15 -4.50 4.89
CA GLU A 129 1.21 -3.49 5.10
C GLU A 129 2.49 -4.12 5.68
N ASN A 130 2.35 -5.17 6.49
CA ASN A 130 3.50 -5.93 7.00
C ASN A 130 4.23 -6.65 5.87
N LEU A 131 3.50 -7.20 4.90
CA LEU A 131 4.11 -7.86 3.74
C LEU A 131 4.78 -6.84 2.81
N TRP A 132 4.19 -5.67 2.61
CA TRP A 132 4.86 -4.58 1.88
C TRP A 132 6.15 -4.14 2.56
N ARG A 133 6.21 -4.13 3.90
CA ARG A 133 7.44 -3.85 4.65
C ARG A 133 8.49 -4.93 4.43
N VAL A 134 8.11 -6.21 4.55
CA VAL A 134 9.03 -7.35 4.29
C VAL A 134 9.59 -7.25 2.87
N LEU A 135 8.73 -7.00 1.88
CA LEU A 135 9.13 -6.88 0.48
C LEU A 135 10.13 -5.74 0.25
N LYS A 136 9.88 -4.56 0.84
CA LYS A 136 10.82 -3.42 0.77
C LYS A 136 12.19 -3.77 1.36
N VAL A 137 12.22 -4.45 2.49
CA VAL A 137 13.48 -4.88 3.13
C VAL A 137 14.22 -5.88 2.22
N ARG A 138 13.54 -6.92 1.74
CA ARG A 138 14.13 -7.92 0.84
C ARG A 138 14.66 -7.30 -0.46
N ILE A 139 13.95 -6.33 -1.05
CA ILE A 139 14.44 -5.59 -2.23
C ILE A 139 15.73 -4.84 -1.89
N CYS A 140 15.80 -4.13 -0.77
CA CYS A 140 17.01 -3.40 -0.37
C CYS A 140 18.20 -4.33 -0.12
N GLU A 141 17.96 -5.53 0.42
CA GLU A 141 19.01 -6.50 0.74
C GLU A 141 19.50 -7.28 -0.49
N ARG A 142 18.59 -7.80 -1.31
CA ARG A 142 18.93 -8.65 -2.47
C ARG A 142 19.23 -7.85 -3.72
N TYR A 143 18.67 -6.65 -3.83
CA TYR A 143 18.81 -5.76 -4.98
C TYR A 143 19.24 -4.33 -4.61
N PRO A 144 20.34 -4.15 -3.85
CA PRO A 144 20.80 -2.84 -3.40
C PRO A 144 21.16 -1.91 -4.57
N GLU A 145 21.53 -2.46 -5.74
CA GLU A 145 21.87 -1.72 -6.94
C GLU A 145 20.71 -0.89 -7.49
N ILE A 146 19.47 -1.34 -7.27
CA ILE A 146 18.26 -0.62 -7.71
C ILE A 146 18.24 0.77 -7.07
N ALA A 147 18.66 0.91 -5.80
CA ALA A 147 18.66 2.21 -5.14
C ALA A 147 19.60 3.25 -5.79
N ALA A 148 20.61 2.78 -6.52
CA ALA A 148 21.60 3.64 -7.20
C ALA A 148 21.21 3.99 -8.65
N TYR A 149 20.20 3.34 -9.23
CA TYR A 149 19.86 3.54 -10.64
C TYR A 149 19.32 4.95 -10.93
N PRO A 150 19.74 5.56 -12.06
CA PRO A 150 19.13 6.79 -12.53
C PRO A 150 17.68 6.52 -12.90
N LYS A 151 16.83 7.55 -12.76
CA LYS A 151 15.41 7.45 -13.09
C LYS A 151 15.24 7.16 -14.58
N SER A 152 14.88 5.92 -14.90
CA SER A 152 14.76 5.39 -16.26
C SER A 152 13.72 4.28 -16.33
N ALA A 153 13.25 3.97 -17.54
CA ALA A 153 12.36 2.83 -17.77
C ALA A 153 13.02 1.50 -17.37
N ALA A 154 14.32 1.35 -17.64
CA ALA A 154 15.09 0.16 -17.24
C ALA A 154 15.11 -0.01 -15.72
N ALA A 155 15.27 1.07 -14.96
CA ALA A 155 15.24 1.02 -13.50
C ALA A 155 13.87 0.61 -12.94
N ILE A 156 12.78 1.15 -13.52
CA ILE A 156 11.42 0.76 -13.16
C ILE A 156 11.17 -0.72 -13.48
N ASN A 157 11.58 -1.18 -14.67
CA ASN A 157 11.42 -2.59 -15.06
C ASN A 157 12.19 -3.52 -14.13
N ARG A 158 13.40 -3.14 -13.71
CA ARG A 158 14.17 -3.91 -12.74
C ARG A 158 13.47 -3.97 -11.37
N LEU A 159 12.94 -2.84 -10.91
CA LEU A 159 12.15 -2.79 -9.67
C LEU A 159 10.90 -3.67 -9.75
N ILE A 160 10.18 -3.65 -10.88
CA ILE A 160 9.01 -4.51 -11.10
C ILE A 160 9.42 -5.98 -11.03
N ALA A 161 10.44 -6.40 -11.79
CA ALA A 161 10.89 -7.78 -11.81
C ALA A 161 11.35 -8.27 -10.42
N ALA A 162 12.12 -7.46 -9.71
CA ALA A 162 12.53 -7.76 -8.33
C ALA A 162 11.34 -7.88 -7.38
N THR A 163 10.34 -7.02 -7.55
CA THR A 163 9.11 -7.05 -6.72
C THR A 163 8.30 -8.31 -6.99
N GLU A 164 8.11 -8.68 -8.26
CA GLU A 164 7.38 -9.89 -8.67
C GLU A 164 8.07 -11.17 -8.18
N GLU A 165 9.39 -11.24 -8.33
CA GLU A 165 10.19 -12.36 -7.84
C GLU A 165 10.08 -12.53 -6.32
N LEU A 166 10.38 -11.47 -5.56
CA LEU A 166 10.41 -11.55 -4.11
C LEU A 166 9.03 -11.70 -3.48
N TRP A 167 7.97 -11.25 -4.16
CA TRP A 167 6.60 -11.51 -3.74
C TRP A 167 6.24 -12.99 -3.85
N CYS A 168 6.69 -13.68 -4.91
CA CYS A 168 6.49 -15.12 -5.07
C CYS A 168 7.29 -15.97 -4.06
N GLU A 169 8.35 -15.41 -3.49
CA GLU A 169 9.16 -16.04 -2.44
C GLU A 169 8.64 -15.77 -1.01
N ILE A 170 7.57 -14.98 -0.84
CA ILE A 170 6.97 -14.82 0.49
C ILE A 170 6.35 -16.16 0.88
N GLU A 171 6.83 -16.72 1.99
CA GLU A 171 6.37 -18.01 2.47
C GLU A 171 4.91 -17.92 2.92
N ASP A 172 4.11 -18.93 2.58
CA ASP A 172 2.68 -19.01 2.95
C ASP A 172 2.48 -18.82 4.46
N GLU A 173 3.40 -19.34 5.27
CA GLU A 173 3.34 -19.21 6.73
C GLU A 173 3.47 -17.75 7.19
N VAL A 174 4.26 -16.93 6.48
CA VAL A 174 4.35 -15.49 6.76
C VAL A 174 3.01 -14.81 6.46
N VAL A 175 2.39 -15.12 5.31
CA VAL A 175 1.08 -14.57 4.94
C VAL A 175 0.01 -14.98 5.96
N LYS A 176 -0.04 -16.27 6.31
CA LYS A 176 -0.99 -16.81 7.30
C LYS A 176 -0.81 -16.17 8.66
N ASN A 177 0.43 -15.98 9.14
CA ASN A 177 0.67 -15.35 10.44
C ASN A 177 0.26 -13.88 10.47
N VAL A 178 0.49 -13.16 9.37
CA VAL A 178 0.03 -11.79 9.23
C VAL A 178 -1.50 -11.71 9.24
N ILE A 179 -2.22 -12.63 8.58
CA ILE A 179 -3.69 -12.70 8.65
C ILE A 179 -4.18 -13.11 10.05
N LYS A 180 -3.56 -14.13 10.67
CA LYS A 180 -3.88 -14.60 12.03
C LYS A 180 -3.68 -13.53 13.10
N SER A 181 -2.88 -12.49 12.84
CA SER A 181 -2.71 -11.36 13.75
C SER A 181 -3.91 -10.41 13.83
N MET A 182 -4.92 -10.55 12.95
CA MET A 182 -6.07 -9.64 12.88
C MET A 182 -6.86 -9.50 14.19
N PRO A 183 -7.19 -10.57 14.94
CA PRO A 183 -7.84 -10.44 16.24
C PRO A 183 -7.01 -9.62 17.23
N ASP A 184 -5.70 -9.80 17.27
CA ASP A 184 -4.81 -9.06 18.16
C ASP A 184 -4.71 -7.58 17.76
N ARG A 185 -4.72 -7.27 16.46
CA ARG A 185 -4.77 -5.90 15.94
C ARG A 185 -6.07 -5.19 16.35
N LEU A 186 -7.20 -5.88 16.22
CA LEU A 186 -8.50 -5.36 16.63
C LEU A 186 -8.55 -5.11 18.14
N ASN A 187 -8.07 -6.06 18.94
CA ASN A 187 -7.97 -5.90 20.39
C ASN A 187 -7.04 -4.75 20.78
N ALA A 188 -5.89 -4.59 20.11
CA ALA A 188 -4.99 -3.47 20.36
C ALA A 188 -5.64 -2.13 20.01
N CYS A 189 -6.37 -2.03 18.89
CA CYS A 189 -7.10 -0.84 18.50
C CYS A 189 -8.23 -0.51 19.48
N TYR A 190 -8.98 -1.53 19.94
CA TYR A 190 -10.02 -1.38 20.96
C TYR A 190 -9.44 -0.86 22.27
N ASN A 191 -8.37 -1.48 22.78
CA ASN A 191 -7.70 -1.06 24.01
C ASN A 191 -7.07 0.33 23.90
N ALA A 192 -6.65 0.72 22.69
CA ALA A 192 -6.18 2.05 22.39
C ALA A 192 -7.31 3.06 22.14
N ASN A 193 -8.60 2.70 22.32
CA ASN A 193 -9.75 3.55 22.01
C ASN A 193 -9.72 4.14 20.58
N GLY A 194 -9.21 3.37 19.62
CA GLY A 194 -9.07 3.79 18.23
C GLY A 194 -7.80 4.61 17.91
N TYR A 195 -6.91 4.84 18.87
CA TYR A 195 -5.60 5.44 18.61
C TYR A 195 -4.60 4.44 18.01
N TYR A 196 -3.46 4.96 17.55
CA TYR A 196 -2.37 4.18 16.94
C TYR A 196 -1.91 3.03 17.84
N THR A 197 -1.58 1.92 17.20
CA THR A 197 -1.12 0.69 17.84
C THR A 197 0.32 0.37 17.44
N LYS A 198 0.86 -0.74 17.96
CA LYS A 198 2.20 -1.23 17.59
C LYS A 198 2.27 -1.91 16.21
N TYR A 199 1.12 -2.14 15.57
CA TYR A 199 0.99 -2.96 14.37
C TYR A 199 1.16 -2.14 13.10
#